data_AF-A0A8J5V103-F1
#
_entry.id   AF-A0A8J5V103-F1
#
_cell.length_a   1.000
_cell.length_b   1.000
_cell.length_c   1.000
_cell.angle_alpha   90.00
_cell.angle_beta   90.00
_cell.angle_gamma   90.00
#
_symmetry.space_group_name_H-M   'P 1'
#
loop_
_entity.id
_entity.type
_entity.pdbx_description
1 polymer ?
#
loop_
_entity_poly.entity_id
_entity_poly.type
_entity_poly.pdbx_seq_one_letter_code
_entity_poly.pdbx_strand_id
1 'polypeptide(L)'
;MAAASSSAAGAAPALARLVDRTRVPDPSLQRHAVAAFFRHLLSLAPPLPSAAHDALTSLLGSPHPAVAAHAAASVARLAASRADLLAPDLAFPFLIAPLSASPSPSPRLASCFVKAVAALVSCALRSGPAASRFPPHDHPFVQALASGADGARAELPRQAARMVAEGVDGTVGFLRPFVMFAAVRKGDSAFVKDLFGALAAAAAAAAKPDSSVPMLKLLAECLLHFGRGNGEEVRLWLTSVECLVDAYVILLKKLAHAQLTTYDAQASSVELIEMLLSQWSLHHQFMGIASVILGLSKHLFWVQKDLGLCYLPEISVVLSSLSFILSGLEFEHEQLAGLKLLTFLIEWKHENVLKTNEAVCYFSEEILCVLSVINLAISPSKSVNHWHLMFYQDLACLF
;
A
#
# COMPACT_ATOMS: atom_id res chain seq x y z
N MET A 1 6.14 42.62 -28.28
CA MET A 1 4.73 42.24 -28.04
C MET A 1 3.93 41.91 -29.31
N ALA A 2 4.23 42.45 -30.49
CA ALA A 2 3.44 42.18 -31.71
C ALA A 2 3.71 40.83 -32.44
N ALA A 3 4.81 40.12 -32.13
CA ALA A 3 5.16 38.85 -32.77
C ALA A 3 4.55 37.59 -32.10
N ALA A 4 4.12 37.71 -30.84
CA ALA A 4 3.47 36.61 -30.11
C ALA A 4 1.97 36.48 -30.47
N SER A 5 1.33 37.58 -30.87
CA SER A 5 -0.08 37.61 -31.26
C SER A 5 -0.35 36.99 -32.64
N SER A 6 0.61 37.05 -33.56
CA SER A 6 0.44 36.49 -34.92
C SER A 6 0.64 34.97 -34.98
N SER A 7 1.48 34.38 -34.10
CA SER A 7 1.69 32.93 -34.05
C SER A 7 0.49 32.19 -33.41
N ALA A 8 -0.14 32.80 -32.40
CA ALA A 8 -1.34 32.24 -31.75
C ALA A 8 -2.58 32.22 -32.66
N ALA A 9 -2.78 33.26 -33.48
CA ALA A 9 -3.91 33.36 -34.40
C ALA A 9 -3.88 32.33 -35.55
N GLY A 10 -2.69 31.94 -36.02
CA GLY A 10 -2.51 30.88 -37.03
C GLY A 10 -2.54 29.45 -36.47
N ALA A 11 -2.23 29.28 -35.19
CA ALA A 11 -2.15 27.96 -34.54
C ALA A 11 -3.55 27.35 -34.26
N ALA A 12 -4.53 28.16 -33.84
CA ALA A 12 -5.89 27.69 -33.54
C ALA A 12 -6.58 26.96 -34.73
N PRO A 13 -6.63 27.51 -35.96
CA PRO A 13 -7.25 26.81 -37.09
C PRO A 13 -6.47 25.56 -37.51
N ALA A 14 -5.15 25.52 -37.32
CA ALA A 14 -4.33 24.35 -37.62
C ALA A 14 -4.62 23.20 -36.63
N LEU A 15 -4.71 23.50 -35.34
CA LEU A 15 -5.09 22.54 -34.28
C LEU A 15 -6.50 21.99 -34.51
N ALA A 16 -7.48 22.85 -34.80
CA ALA A 16 -8.85 22.44 -35.10
C ALA A 16 -8.92 21.47 -36.29
N ARG A 17 -8.21 21.77 -37.40
CA ARG A 17 -8.16 20.86 -38.57
C ARG A 17 -7.57 19.49 -38.23
N LEU A 18 -6.57 19.42 -37.35
CA LEU A 18 -5.97 18.15 -36.94
C LEU A 18 -6.92 17.33 -36.05
N VAL A 19 -7.69 17.99 -35.18
CA VAL A 19 -8.75 17.37 -34.41
C VAL A 19 -9.88 16.86 -35.33
N ASP A 20 -10.30 17.64 -36.31
CA ASP A 20 -11.35 17.20 -37.26
C ASP A 20 -10.92 15.95 -38.05
N ARG A 21 -9.64 15.84 -38.39
CA ARG A 21 -9.09 14.64 -39.05
C ARG A 21 -9.18 13.38 -38.18
N THR A 22 -9.24 13.48 -36.85
CA THR A 22 -9.42 12.30 -35.99
C THR A 22 -10.86 11.79 -35.98
N ARG A 23 -11.82 12.53 -36.55
CA ARG A 23 -13.24 12.11 -36.65
C ARG A 23 -13.50 11.17 -37.82
N VAL A 24 -12.57 11.08 -38.76
CA VAL A 24 -12.66 10.13 -39.87
C VAL A 24 -12.48 8.72 -39.30
N PRO A 25 -13.39 7.75 -39.57
CA PRO A 25 -13.35 6.40 -38.99
C PRO A 25 -12.30 5.50 -39.68
N ASP A 26 -11.08 6.00 -39.84
CA ASP A 26 -9.92 5.25 -40.32
C ASP A 26 -8.84 5.23 -39.21
N PRO A 27 -8.57 4.06 -38.59
CA PRO A 27 -7.58 3.95 -37.51
C PRO A 27 -6.18 4.42 -37.89
N SER A 28 -5.79 4.28 -39.16
CA SER A 28 -4.47 4.70 -39.64
C SER A 28 -4.39 6.23 -39.69
N LEU A 29 -5.36 6.90 -40.31
CA LEU A 29 -5.44 8.35 -40.37
C LEU A 29 -5.60 8.96 -38.98
N GLN A 30 -6.42 8.35 -38.12
CA GLN A 30 -6.58 8.78 -36.73
C GLN A 30 -5.26 8.80 -35.97
N ARG A 31 -4.47 7.71 -36.01
CA ARG A 31 -3.15 7.66 -35.36
C ARG A 31 -2.20 8.72 -35.89
N HIS A 32 -2.14 8.89 -37.21
CA HIS A 32 -1.29 9.91 -37.84
C HIS A 32 -1.74 11.33 -37.47
N ALA A 33 -3.03 11.59 -37.42
CA ALA A 33 -3.58 12.89 -37.04
C ALA A 33 -3.26 13.25 -35.59
N VAL A 34 -3.39 12.31 -34.64
CA VAL A 34 -2.99 12.55 -33.24
C VAL A 34 -1.47 12.75 -33.15
N ALA A 35 -0.66 11.94 -33.84
CA ALA A 35 0.79 12.13 -33.84
C ALA A 35 1.21 13.49 -34.43
N ALA A 36 0.58 13.91 -35.53
CA ALA A 36 0.81 15.21 -36.14
C ALA A 36 0.39 16.37 -35.21
N PHE A 37 -0.72 16.21 -34.49
CA PHE A 37 -1.17 17.15 -33.47
C PHE A 37 -0.10 17.37 -32.39
N PHE A 38 0.40 16.30 -31.77
CA PHE A 38 1.43 16.45 -30.73
C PHE A 38 2.77 16.95 -31.28
N ARG A 39 3.14 16.61 -32.53
CA ARG A 39 4.31 17.22 -33.19
C ARG A 39 4.13 18.72 -33.41
N HIS A 40 2.92 19.16 -33.76
CA HIS A 40 2.63 20.59 -33.89
C HIS A 40 2.72 21.30 -32.53
N LEU A 41 2.20 20.70 -31.44
CA LEU A 41 2.36 21.27 -30.10
C LEU A 41 3.83 21.52 -29.72
N LEU A 42 4.73 20.62 -30.09
CA LEU A 42 6.18 20.78 -29.83
C LEU A 42 6.82 21.94 -30.59
N SER A 43 6.20 22.40 -31.68
CA SER A 43 6.64 23.57 -32.47
C SER A 43 6.11 24.91 -31.95
N LEU A 44 5.17 24.89 -31.00
CA LEU A 44 4.61 26.10 -30.40
C LEU A 44 5.56 26.68 -29.35
N ALA A 45 5.43 27.99 -29.11
CA ALA A 45 6.13 28.65 -28.01
C ALA A 45 5.49 28.26 -26.66
N PRO A 46 6.29 28.03 -25.60
CA PRO A 46 5.76 27.83 -24.24
C PRO A 46 5.24 29.14 -23.64
N PRO A 47 4.22 29.08 -22.76
CA PRO A 47 3.36 27.93 -22.45
C PRO A 47 2.34 27.64 -23.56
N LEU A 48 1.70 26.46 -23.55
CA LEU A 48 0.67 26.13 -24.53
C LEU A 48 -0.48 27.16 -24.55
N PRO A 49 -0.96 27.58 -25.74
CA PRO A 49 -2.10 28.50 -25.85
C PRO A 49 -3.42 27.82 -25.48
N SER A 50 -4.44 28.59 -25.11
CA SER A 50 -5.79 28.06 -24.75
C SER A 50 -6.40 27.19 -25.83
N ALA A 51 -6.23 27.54 -27.11
CA ALA A 51 -6.71 26.72 -28.23
C ALA A 51 -6.10 25.31 -28.26
N ALA A 52 -4.88 25.13 -27.74
CA ALA A 52 -4.28 23.81 -27.57
C ALA A 52 -4.95 23.03 -26.44
N HIS A 53 -5.35 23.68 -25.35
CA HIS A 53 -6.08 23.06 -24.23
C HIS A 53 -7.48 22.58 -24.67
N ASP A 54 -8.19 23.38 -25.46
CA ASP A 54 -9.49 23.01 -26.02
C ASP A 54 -9.36 21.81 -26.96
N ALA A 55 -8.33 21.83 -27.82
CA ALA A 55 -8.06 20.73 -28.73
C ALA A 55 -7.63 19.44 -28.01
N LEU A 56 -6.83 19.55 -26.94
CA LEU A 56 -6.48 18.42 -26.06
C LEU A 56 -7.72 17.81 -25.42
N THR A 57 -8.60 18.65 -24.86
CA THR A 57 -9.88 18.23 -24.29
C THR A 57 -10.72 17.49 -25.33
N SER A 58 -10.80 18.02 -26.56
CA SER A 58 -11.54 17.38 -27.65
C SER A 58 -10.95 16.03 -28.07
N LEU A 59 -9.62 15.84 -28.04
CA LEU A 59 -8.99 14.57 -28.39
C LEU A 59 -9.20 13.51 -27.29
N LEU A 60 -9.12 13.91 -26.03
CA LEU A 60 -9.33 13.02 -24.88
C LEU A 60 -10.80 12.63 -24.73
N GLY A 61 -11.73 13.52 -25.07
CA GLY A 61 -13.16 13.27 -25.17
C GLY A 61 -13.62 12.66 -26.50
N SER A 62 -12.70 12.19 -27.33
CA SER A 62 -13.04 11.64 -28.65
C SER A 62 -13.98 10.42 -28.54
N PRO A 63 -15.00 10.30 -29.41
CA PRO A 63 -15.87 9.11 -29.45
C PRO A 63 -15.12 7.86 -29.93
N HIS A 64 -13.90 8.00 -30.48
CA HIS A 64 -13.04 6.91 -30.89
C HIS A 64 -12.04 6.56 -29.77
N PRO A 65 -12.18 5.42 -29.07
CA PRO A 65 -11.34 5.11 -27.91
C PRO A 65 -9.85 5.02 -28.22
N ALA A 66 -9.49 4.61 -29.44
CA ALA A 66 -8.09 4.54 -29.88
C ALA A 66 -7.45 5.94 -29.97
N VAL A 67 -8.22 6.96 -30.39
CA VAL A 67 -7.78 8.36 -30.44
C VAL A 67 -7.55 8.88 -29.02
N ALA A 68 -8.55 8.72 -28.15
CA ALA A 68 -8.48 9.17 -26.77
C ALA A 68 -7.33 8.49 -25.98
N ALA A 69 -7.13 7.18 -26.15
CA ALA A 69 -6.04 6.46 -25.51
C ALA A 69 -4.65 6.91 -26.02
N HIS A 70 -4.51 7.12 -27.33
CA HIS A 70 -3.25 7.64 -27.89
C HIS A 70 -2.98 9.07 -27.44
N ALA A 71 -4.02 9.90 -27.36
CA ALA A 71 -3.93 11.26 -26.85
C ALA A 71 -3.52 11.26 -25.37
N ALA A 72 -4.14 10.44 -24.51
CA ALA A 72 -3.80 10.34 -23.09
C ALA A 72 -2.32 9.98 -22.87
N ALA A 73 -1.83 8.96 -23.57
CA ALA A 73 -0.42 8.58 -23.51
C ALA A 73 0.50 9.71 -24.01
N SER A 74 0.07 10.47 -25.01
CA SER A 74 0.85 11.56 -25.59
C SER A 74 0.86 12.80 -24.70
N VAL A 75 -0.23 13.11 -24.00
CA VAL A 75 -0.30 14.16 -22.97
C VAL A 75 0.66 13.84 -21.83
N ALA A 76 0.63 12.62 -21.29
CA ALA A 76 1.54 12.21 -20.23
C ALA A 76 3.02 12.32 -20.67
N ARG A 77 3.35 11.88 -21.90
CA ARG A 77 4.70 12.03 -22.44
C ARG A 77 5.10 13.50 -22.66
N LEU A 78 4.19 14.33 -23.16
CA LEU A 78 4.46 15.75 -23.38
C LEU A 78 4.76 16.45 -22.05
N ALA A 79 3.91 16.26 -21.04
CA ALA A 79 4.08 16.87 -19.73
C ALA A 79 5.34 16.36 -19.00
N ALA A 80 5.72 15.10 -19.22
CA ALA A 80 6.95 14.54 -18.67
C ALA A 80 8.23 15.05 -19.36
N SER A 81 8.19 15.30 -20.68
CA SER A 81 9.39 15.65 -21.47
C SER A 81 9.56 17.15 -21.73
N ARG A 82 8.47 17.92 -21.69
CA ARG A 82 8.40 19.37 -21.97
C ARG A 82 7.49 20.06 -20.96
N ALA A 83 7.90 20.03 -19.69
CA ALA A 83 7.18 20.69 -18.59
C ALA A 83 7.06 22.22 -18.78
N ASP A 84 7.93 22.82 -19.60
CA ASP A 84 7.86 24.21 -20.05
C ASP A 84 6.64 24.49 -20.95
N LEU A 85 6.23 23.51 -21.77
CA LEU A 85 5.06 23.60 -22.62
C LEU A 85 3.77 23.26 -21.86
N LEU A 86 3.79 22.13 -21.14
CA LEU A 86 2.64 21.63 -20.38
C LEU A 86 3.12 21.12 -19.01
N ALA A 87 2.92 21.94 -17.97
CA ALA A 87 3.25 21.55 -16.61
C ALA A 87 2.42 20.33 -16.17
N PRO A 88 2.99 19.40 -15.37
CA PRO A 88 2.27 18.25 -14.83
C PRO A 88 0.95 18.62 -14.13
N ASP A 89 0.95 19.70 -13.35
CA ASP A 89 -0.21 20.19 -12.60
C ASP A 89 -1.39 20.57 -13.51
N LEU A 90 -1.11 21.01 -14.74
CA LEU A 90 -2.13 21.27 -15.77
C LEU A 90 -2.51 20.00 -16.54
N ALA A 91 -1.59 19.04 -16.67
CA ALA A 91 -1.82 17.79 -17.40
C ALA A 91 -2.73 16.81 -16.64
N PHE A 92 -2.63 16.73 -15.30
CA PHE A 92 -3.46 15.83 -14.51
C PHE A 92 -4.97 16.07 -14.69
N PRO A 93 -5.49 17.32 -14.59
CA PRO A 93 -6.89 17.60 -14.85
C PRO A 93 -7.37 17.12 -16.23
N PHE A 94 -6.55 17.28 -17.29
CA PHE A 94 -6.91 16.79 -18.62
C PHE A 94 -7.07 15.26 -18.65
N LEU A 95 -6.21 14.53 -17.95
CA LEU A 95 -6.25 13.06 -17.92
C LEU A 95 -7.36 12.51 -17.01
N ILE A 96 -7.74 13.25 -15.96
CA ILE A 96 -8.75 12.85 -14.99
C ILE A 96 -10.17 13.23 -15.44
N ALA A 97 -10.38 14.41 -16.02
CA ALA A 97 -11.71 14.89 -16.39
C ALA A 97 -12.53 13.89 -17.24
N PRO A 98 -11.95 13.16 -18.22
CA PRO A 98 -12.68 12.16 -18.99
C PRO A 98 -13.20 10.98 -18.16
N LEU A 99 -12.59 10.68 -17.00
CA LEU A 99 -13.02 9.59 -16.12
C LEU A 99 -14.35 9.88 -15.41
N SER A 100 -14.69 11.16 -15.25
CA SER A 100 -15.92 11.64 -14.62
C SER A 100 -16.95 12.14 -15.63
N ALA A 101 -16.65 12.04 -16.94
CA ALA A 101 -17.54 12.50 -17.99
C ALA A 101 -18.78 11.59 -18.14
N SER A 102 -19.87 12.17 -18.62
CA SER A 102 -21.10 11.45 -18.97
C SER A 102 -21.29 11.49 -20.51
N PRO A 103 -21.42 10.35 -21.20
CA PRO A 103 -21.40 8.97 -20.66
C PRO A 103 -20.00 8.56 -20.18
N SER A 104 -19.96 7.64 -19.21
CA SER A 104 -18.69 7.15 -18.66
C SER A 104 -17.83 6.45 -19.72
N PRO A 105 -16.50 6.59 -19.67
CA PRO A 105 -15.63 5.96 -20.64
C PRO A 105 -15.70 4.44 -20.52
N SER A 106 -15.53 3.74 -21.65
CA SER A 106 -15.40 2.28 -21.64
C SER A 106 -14.29 1.83 -20.66
N PRO A 107 -14.41 0.68 -19.99
CA PRO A 107 -13.42 0.24 -18.99
C PRO A 107 -11.98 0.18 -19.53
N ARG A 108 -11.80 -0.20 -20.80
CA ARG A 108 -10.48 -0.23 -21.44
C ARG A 108 -9.88 1.18 -21.57
N LEU A 109 -10.69 2.16 -21.93
CA LEU A 109 -10.25 3.55 -22.07
C LEU A 109 -9.98 4.17 -20.70
N ALA A 110 -10.81 3.91 -19.69
CA ALA A 110 -10.56 4.33 -18.31
C ALA A 110 -9.21 3.79 -17.78
N SER A 111 -8.89 2.52 -18.05
CA SER A 111 -7.56 1.93 -17.74
C SER A 111 -6.42 2.67 -18.45
N CYS A 112 -6.60 3.08 -19.71
CA CYS A 112 -5.60 3.89 -20.43
C CYS A 112 -5.35 5.25 -19.78
N PHE A 113 -6.40 5.94 -19.29
CA PHE A 113 -6.23 7.20 -18.57
C PHE A 113 -5.48 7.00 -17.24
N VAL A 114 -5.84 5.98 -16.44
CA VAL A 114 -5.12 5.68 -15.19
C VAL A 114 -3.64 5.34 -15.45
N LYS A 115 -3.34 4.59 -16.51
CA LYS A 115 -1.94 4.32 -16.92
C LYS A 115 -1.18 5.59 -17.30
N ALA A 116 -1.82 6.50 -18.02
CA ALA A 116 -1.21 7.77 -18.40
C ALA A 116 -0.94 8.66 -17.17
N VAL A 117 -1.90 8.73 -16.24
CA VAL A 117 -1.76 9.41 -14.95
C VAL A 117 -0.60 8.82 -14.15
N ALA A 118 -0.58 7.50 -13.95
CA ALA A 118 0.48 6.82 -13.19
C ALA A 118 1.87 7.05 -13.81
N ALA A 119 1.98 6.97 -15.14
CA ALA A 119 3.23 7.26 -15.83
C ALA A 119 3.71 8.70 -15.60
N LEU A 120 2.80 9.68 -15.66
CA LEU A 120 3.13 11.08 -15.40
C LEU A 120 3.52 11.32 -13.94
N VAL A 121 2.83 10.69 -12.97
CA VAL A 121 3.21 10.73 -11.55
C VAL A 121 4.63 10.19 -11.38
N SER A 122 4.93 8.99 -11.90
CA SER A 122 6.28 8.41 -11.79
C SER A 122 7.36 9.31 -12.39
N CYS A 123 7.08 9.98 -13.50
CA CYS A 123 7.99 10.98 -14.07
C CYS A 123 8.14 12.19 -13.15
N ALA A 124 7.05 12.72 -12.59
CA ALA A 124 7.08 13.84 -11.67
C ALA A 124 7.90 13.51 -10.41
N LEU A 125 7.69 12.34 -9.80
CA LEU A 125 8.43 11.90 -8.61
C LEU A 125 9.95 11.87 -8.84
N ARG A 126 10.39 11.45 -10.04
CA ARG A 126 11.83 11.40 -10.40
C ARG A 126 12.44 12.78 -10.67
N SER A 127 11.62 13.79 -10.97
CA SER A 127 12.08 15.13 -11.36
C SER A 127 12.15 16.13 -10.20
N GLY A 128 12.15 15.69 -8.94
CA GLY A 128 12.35 16.55 -7.76
C GLY A 128 11.33 16.31 -6.64
N PRO A 129 11.40 17.08 -5.52
CA PRO A 129 10.68 16.76 -4.29
C PRO A 129 9.17 16.68 -4.49
N ALA A 130 8.64 15.48 -4.23
CA ALA A 130 7.28 15.05 -4.56
C ALA A 130 6.18 15.60 -3.64
N ALA A 131 6.52 15.84 -2.37
CA ALA A 131 5.54 16.09 -1.31
C ALA A 131 4.76 17.41 -1.49
N SER A 132 5.31 18.39 -2.22
CA SER A 132 4.64 19.67 -2.47
C SER A 132 3.75 19.68 -3.73
N ARG A 133 3.76 18.62 -4.54
CA ARG A 133 3.09 18.62 -5.87
C ARG A 133 1.72 17.93 -5.88
N PHE A 134 1.42 17.11 -4.88
CA PHE A 134 0.20 16.32 -4.84
C PHE A 134 -0.56 16.54 -3.53
N PRO A 135 -1.26 17.68 -3.38
CA PRO A 135 -2.05 17.90 -2.18
C PRO A 135 -3.19 16.86 -2.10
N PRO A 136 -3.63 16.45 -0.90
CA PRO A 136 -4.62 15.37 -0.74
C PRO A 136 -5.92 15.59 -1.50
N HIS A 137 -6.36 16.84 -1.67
CA HIS A 137 -7.61 17.22 -2.34
C HIS A 137 -7.52 17.11 -3.88
N ASP A 138 -6.33 17.28 -4.45
CA ASP A 138 -6.10 17.14 -5.91
C ASP A 138 -5.31 15.87 -6.25
N HIS A 139 -5.39 14.86 -5.38
CA HIS A 139 -4.64 13.64 -5.55
C HIS A 139 -5.19 12.82 -6.74
N PRO A 140 -4.40 12.57 -7.79
CA PRO A 140 -4.94 12.06 -9.06
C PRO A 140 -5.49 10.63 -8.96
N PHE A 141 -4.92 9.77 -8.09
CA PHE A 141 -5.51 8.43 -7.86
C PHE A 141 -6.79 8.48 -7.02
N VAL A 142 -6.92 9.47 -6.13
CA VAL A 142 -8.16 9.65 -5.34
C VAL A 142 -9.26 10.12 -6.28
N GLN A 143 -8.98 11.10 -7.13
CA GLN A 143 -9.93 11.58 -8.14
C GLN A 143 -10.32 10.48 -9.14
N ALA A 144 -9.36 9.69 -9.62
CA ALA A 144 -9.65 8.55 -10.51
C ALA A 144 -10.52 7.48 -9.84
N LEU A 145 -10.31 7.20 -8.55
CA LEU A 145 -11.17 6.28 -7.79
C LEU A 145 -12.55 6.89 -7.54
N ALA A 146 -12.61 8.18 -7.23
CA ALA A 146 -13.84 8.91 -6.96
C ALA A 146 -14.74 9.05 -8.20
N SER A 147 -14.17 8.98 -9.41
CA SER A 147 -14.92 9.03 -10.67
C SER A 147 -15.91 7.87 -10.83
N GLY A 148 -15.70 6.75 -10.11
CA GLY A 148 -16.54 5.56 -10.20
C GLY A 148 -16.39 4.77 -11.51
N ALA A 149 -15.43 5.10 -12.37
CA ALA A 149 -15.21 4.37 -13.61
C ALA A 149 -14.62 2.97 -13.32
N ASP A 150 -15.34 1.90 -13.71
CA ASP A 150 -14.93 0.52 -13.44
C ASP A 150 -13.51 0.19 -13.92
N GLY A 151 -13.15 0.69 -15.10
CA GLY A 151 -11.81 0.48 -15.64
C GLY A 151 -10.70 1.23 -14.88
N ALA A 152 -11.04 2.35 -14.23
CA ALA A 152 -10.10 3.05 -13.35
C ALA A 152 -9.92 2.26 -12.05
N ARG A 153 -11.02 1.83 -11.44
CA ARG A 153 -11.04 0.99 -10.23
C ARG A 153 -10.21 -0.30 -10.41
N ALA A 154 -10.32 -0.98 -11.54
CA ALA A 154 -9.55 -2.20 -11.80
C ALA A 154 -8.05 -1.95 -12.08
N GLU A 155 -7.67 -0.76 -12.55
CA GLU A 155 -6.29 -0.46 -12.96
C GLU A 155 -5.47 0.19 -11.84
N LEU A 156 -6.10 0.92 -10.94
CA LEU A 156 -5.44 1.64 -9.84
C LEU A 156 -4.55 0.73 -8.96
N PRO A 157 -5.01 -0.44 -8.46
CA PRO A 157 -4.16 -1.34 -7.68
C PRO A 157 -2.89 -1.77 -8.43
N ARG A 158 -3.02 -2.03 -9.74
CA ARG A 158 -1.90 -2.48 -10.58
C ARG A 158 -0.87 -1.38 -10.76
N GLN A 159 -1.31 -0.15 -11.00
CA GLN A 159 -0.39 0.97 -11.15
C GLN A 159 0.28 1.35 -9.83
N ALA A 160 -0.46 1.35 -8.71
CA ALA A 160 0.11 1.59 -7.39
C ALA A 160 1.16 0.52 -7.03
N ALA A 161 0.84 -0.76 -7.22
CA ALA A 161 1.77 -1.87 -7.01
C ALA A 161 3.02 -1.77 -7.90
N ARG A 162 2.84 -1.39 -9.17
CA ARG A 162 3.96 -1.16 -10.08
C ARG A 162 4.90 -0.05 -9.59
N MET A 163 4.36 1.07 -9.11
CA MET A 163 5.17 2.17 -8.57
C MET A 163 6.00 1.72 -7.36
N VAL A 164 5.41 0.90 -6.47
CA VAL A 164 6.11 0.31 -5.32
C VAL A 164 7.22 -0.64 -5.78
N ALA A 165 6.92 -1.55 -6.71
CA ALA A 165 7.90 -2.52 -7.21
C ALA A 165 9.08 -1.86 -7.93
N GLU A 166 8.84 -0.75 -8.65
CA GLU A 166 9.87 0.06 -9.31
C GLU A 166 10.75 0.85 -8.31
N GLY A 167 10.33 0.99 -7.05
CA GLY A 167 11.12 1.66 -6.02
C GLY A 167 11.42 3.13 -6.32
N VAL A 168 10.44 3.86 -6.85
CA VAL A 168 10.57 5.29 -7.14
C VAL A 168 10.51 6.10 -5.84
N ASP A 169 11.49 6.98 -5.63
CA ASP A 169 11.55 7.82 -4.43
C ASP A 169 10.29 8.69 -4.30
N GLY A 170 9.77 8.81 -3.07
CA GLY A 170 8.53 9.55 -2.80
C GLY A 170 7.24 8.78 -3.09
N THR A 171 7.29 7.54 -3.61
CA THR A 171 6.10 6.72 -3.89
C THR A 171 5.22 6.51 -2.67
N VAL A 172 5.81 6.20 -1.51
CA VAL A 172 5.04 5.97 -0.27
C VAL A 172 4.32 7.26 0.16
N GLY A 173 5.00 8.41 0.06
CA GLY A 173 4.42 9.72 0.35
C GLY A 173 3.26 10.06 -0.59
N PHE A 174 3.40 9.76 -1.88
CA PHE A 174 2.33 9.90 -2.87
C PHE A 174 1.16 8.95 -2.60
N LEU A 175 1.42 7.66 -2.36
CA LEU A 175 0.33 6.68 -2.21
C LEU A 175 -0.42 6.81 -0.87
N ARG A 176 0.18 7.40 0.17
CA ARG A 176 -0.42 7.51 1.51
C ARG A 176 -1.85 8.10 1.50
N PRO A 177 -2.13 9.29 0.92
CA PRO A 177 -3.49 9.81 0.84
C PRO A 177 -4.46 8.87 0.10
N PHE A 178 -4.00 8.22 -0.97
CA PHE A 178 -4.83 7.31 -1.76
C PHE A 178 -5.20 6.03 -1.00
N VAL A 179 -4.22 5.38 -0.35
CA VAL A 179 -4.45 4.16 0.43
C VAL A 179 -5.32 4.46 1.65
N MET A 180 -5.05 5.56 2.35
CA MET A 180 -5.88 5.99 3.48
C MET A 180 -7.33 6.31 3.06
N PHE A 181 -7.50 7.01 1.93
CA PHE A 181 -8.83 7.27 1.37
C PHE A 181 -9.56 5.97 1.03
N ALA A 182 -8.87 5.02 0.38
CA ALA A 182 -9.45 3.71 0.06
C ALA A 182 -9.83 2.93 1.32
N ALA A 183 -9.00 2.97 2.36
CA ALA A 183 -9.23 2.25 3.61
C ALA A 183 -10.42 2.80 4.42
N VAL A 184 -10.61 4.12 4.43
CA VAL A 184 -11.70 4.78 5.18
C VAL A 184 -13.02 4.78 4.39
N ARG A 185 -12.94 4.73 3.06
CA ARG A 185 -14.13 4.73 2.20
C ARG A 185 -14.91 3.42 2.37
N LYS A 186 -16.13 3.54 2.89
CA LYS A 186 -17.06 2.42 3.02
C LYS A 186 -17.65 1.98 1.68
N GLY A 187 -17.99 0.69 1.58
CA GLY A 187 -18.80 0.14 0.49
C GLY A 187 -18.03 -0.55 -0.64
N ASP A 188 -16.72 -0.79 -0.48
CA ASP A 188 -15.91 -1.47 -1.50
C ASP A 188 -14.78 -2.35 -0.92
N SER A 189 -15.16 -3.37 -0.15
CA SER A 189 -14.22 -4.29 0.48
C SER A 189 -13.37 -5.07 -0.54
N ALA A 190 -13.93 -5.39 -1.71
CA ALA A 190 -13.23 -6.10 -2.77
C ALA A 190 -12.06 -5.29 -3.32
N PHE A 191 -12.27 -4.01 -3.64
CA PHE A 191 -11.21 -3.14 -4.12
C PHE A 191 -10.12 -2.94 -3.06
N VAL A 192 -10.50 -2.71 -1.81
CA VAL A 192 -9.55 -2.50 -0.72
C VAL A 192 -8.69 -3.74 -0.52
N LYS A 193 -9.30 -4.94 -0.54
CA LYS A 193 -8.58 -6.21 -0.48
C LYS A 193 -7.56 -6.34 -1.62
N ASP A 194 -7.98 -6.08 -2.86
CA ASP A 194 -7.12 -6.19 -4.04
C ASP A 194 -5.98 -5.15 -4.00
N LEU A 195 -6.25 -3.94 -3.52
CA LEU A 195 -5.26 -2.89 -3.34
C LEU A 195 -4.22 -3.27 -2.28
N PHE A 196 -4.65 -3.71 -1.11
CA PHE A 196 -3.76 -4.10 -0.01
C PHE A 196 -2.89 -5.29 -0.40
N GLY A 197 -3.49 -6.35 -0.96
CA GLY A 197 -2.76 -7.52 -1.43
C GLY A 197 -1.73 -7.16 -2.51
N ALA A 198 -2.10 -6.31 -3.47
CA ALA A 198 -1.19 -5.88 -4.53
C ALA A 198 -0.02 -5.03 -4.00
N LEU A 199 -0.27 -4.13 -3.05
CA LEU A 199 0.77 -3.30 -2.44
C LEU A 199 1.71 -4.11 -1.53
N ALA A 200 1.17 -5.02 -0.71
CA ALA A 200 1.96 -5.91 0.13
C ALA A 200 2.87 -6.83 -0.70
N ALA A 201 2.31 -7.46 -1.74
CA ALA A 201 3.07 -8.29 -2.66
C ALA A 201 4.15 -7.49 -3.41
N ALA A 202 3.83 -6.28 -3.87
CA ALA A 202 4.79 -5.40 -4.53
C ALA A 202 5.91 -4.95 -3.59
N ALA A 203 5.59 -4.62 -2.33
CA ALA A 203 6.59 -4.26 -1.32
C ALA A 203 7.56 -5.42 -1.05
N ALA A 204 7.06 -6.65 -0.94
CA ALA A 204 7.89 -7.84 -0.78
C ALA A 204 8.76 -8.13 -2.02
N ALA A 205 8.23 -7.89 -3.22
CA ALA A 205 8.93 -8.10 -4.48
C ALA A 205 9.91 -6.95 -4.86
N ALA A 206 9.76 -5.75 -4.27
CA ALA A 206 10.45 -4.53 -4.68
C ALA A 206 11.97 -4.71 -4.75
N ALA A 207 12.60 -4.25 -5.84
CA ALA A 207 14.04 -4.43 -6.06
C ALA A 207 14.87 -3.71 -4.98
N LYS A 208 14.41 -2.54 -4.52
CA LYS A 208 15.03 -1.76 -3.45
C LYS A 208 14.28 -1.96 -2.12
N PRO A 209 14.95 -2.48 -1.08
CA PRO A 209 14.31 -2.73 0.21
C PRO A 209 13.92 -1.44 0.95
N ASP A 210 14.57 -0.32 0.64
CA ASP A 210 14.36 0.99 1.28
C ASP A 210 12.90 1.47 1.17
N SER A 211 12.19 1.08 0.10
CA SER A 211 10.78 1.40 -0.11
C SER A 211 9.80 0.36 0.45
N SER A 212 10.27 -0.83 0.82
CA SER A 212 9.42 -1.95 1.25
C SER A 212 8.86 -1.73 2.65
N VAL A 213 9.74 -1.47 3.63
CA VAL A 213 9.34 -1.29 5.04
C VAL A 213 8.36 -0.12 5.22
N PRO A 214 8.60 1.08 4.65
CA PRO A 214 7.65 2.18 4.79
C PRO A 214 6.28 1.91 4.16
N MET A 215 6.22 1.12 3.08
CA MET A 215 4.95 0.72 2.48
C MET A 215 4.20 -0.28 3.37
N LEU A 216 4.89 -1.27 3.93
CA LEU A 216 4.28 -2.23 4.87
C LEU A 216 3.80 -1.53 6.16
N LYS A 217 4.57 -0.55 6.69
CA LYS A 217 4.13 0.30 7.80
C LYS A 217 2.86 1.08 7.46
N LEU A 218 2.81 1.72 6.28
CA LEU A 218 1.61 2.44 5.83
C LEU A 218 0.37 1.52 5.79
N LEU A 219 0.51 0.31 5.25
CA LEU A 219 -0.59 -0.66 5.20
C LEU A 219 -1.01 -1.13 6.60
N ALA A 220 -0.05 -1.35 7.50
CA ALA A 220 -0.32 -1.68 8.91
C ALA A 220 -1.09 -0.56 9.62
N GLU A 221 -0.68 0.70 9.44
CA GLU A 221 -1.39 1.87 9.96
C GLU A 221 -2.85 1.92 9.45
N CYS A 222 -3.08 1.58 8.18
CA CYS A 222 -4.43 1.59 7.64
C CYS A 222 -5.35 0.52 8.24
N LEU A 223 -4.82 -0.57 8.80
CA LEU A 223 -5.63 -1.58 9.51
C LEU A 223 -6.38 -0.99 10.70
N LEU A 224 -5.89 0.11 11.29
CA LEU A 224 -6.55 0.82 12.39
C LEU A 224 -7.93 1.39 12.01
N HIS A 225 -8.20 1.51 10.71
CA HIS A 225 -9.46 2.01 10.17
C HIS A 225 -10.45 0.90 9.82
N PHE A 226 -10.03 -0.36 9.83
CA PHE A 226 -10.86 -1.51 9.49
C PHE A 226 -11.59 -2.06 10.73
N GLY A 227 -12.63 -2.88 10.47
CA GLY A 227 -13.27 -3.70 11.50
C GLY A 227 -14.08 -2.95 12.56
N ARG A 228 -14.54 -1.73 12.28
CA ARG A 228 -15.52 -0.99 13.12
C ARG A 228 -16.98 -1.30 12.73
N GLY A 229 -17.20 -2.32 11.91
CA GLY A 229 -18.48 -2.61 11.29
C GLY A 229 -18.84 -4.10 11.31
N ASN A 230 -19.49 -4.55 10.23
CA ASN A 230 -20.07 -5.88 10.11
C ASN A 230 -19.00 -6.99 9.90
N GLY A 231 -19.44 -8.25 9.82
CA GLY A 231 -18.53 -9.39 9.58
C GLY A 231 -17.78 -9.38 8.24
N GLU A 232 -18.16 -8.55 7.26
CA GLU A 232 -17.37 -8.36 6.04
C GLU A 232 -16.12 -7.52 6.25
N GLU A 233 -16.24 -6.43 7.03
CA GLU A 233 -15.09 -5.59 7.37
C GLU A 233 -14.05 -6.35 8.21
N VAL A 234 -14.51 -7.26 9.07
CA VAL A 234 -13.65 -8.12 9.88
C VAL A 234 -12.92 -9.15 9.01
N ARG A 235 -13.59 -9.76 8.03
CA ARG A 235 -12.93 -10.65 7.06
C ARG A 235 -11.89 -9.91 6.23
N LEU A 236 -12.21 -8.69 5.78
CA LEU A 236 -11.27 -7.84 5.06
C LEU A 236 -10.04 -7.52 5.92
N TRP A 237 -10.25 -7.17 7.19
CA TRP A 237 -9.16 -6.96 8.13
C TRP A 237 -8.27 -8.19 8.24
N LEU A 238 -8.85 -9.36 8.51
CA LEU A 238 -8.10 -10.60 8.67
C LEU A 238 -7.28 -10.96 7.42
N THR A 239 -7.88 -10.91 6.23
CA THR A 239 -7.16 -11.18 4.97
C THR A 239 -6.04 -10.16 4.72
N SER A 240 -6.23 -8.91 5.15
CA SER A 240 -5.19 -7.88 5.03
C SER A 240 -4.03 -8.13 6.00
N VAL A 241 -4.31 -8.62 7.21
CA VAL A 241 -3.30 -9.06 8.19
C VAL A 241 -2.49 -10.23 7.65
N GLU A 242 -3.16 -11.25 7.09
CA GLU A 242 -2.50 -12.40 6.45
C GLU A 242 -1.54 -11.95 5.34
N CYS A 243 -2.01 -11.08 4.43
CA CYS A 243 -1.18 -10.52 3.35
C CYS A 243 0.03 -9.74 3.88
N LEU A 244 -0.12 -8.99 4.98
CA LEU A 244 0.98 -8.26 5.60
C LEU A 244 2.01 -9.18 6.22
N VAL A 245 1.57 -10.19 6.97
CA VAL A 245 2.45 -11.18 7.59
C VAL A 245 3.23 -11.94 6.52
N ASP A 246 2.57 -12.39 5.45
CA ASP A 246 3.23 -13.05 4.31
C ASP A 246 4.27 -12.13 3.65
N ALA A 247 3.93 -10.85 3.45
CA ALA A 247 4.85 -9.89 2.88
C ALA A 247 6.09 -9.65 3.76
N TYR A 248 5.91 -9.55 5.09
CA TYR A 248 7.04 -9.48 6.02
C TYR A 248 7.90 -10.74 6.00
N VAL A 249 7.28 -11.93 5.98
CA VAL A 249 8.01 -13.21 5.87
C VAL A 249 8.86 -13.25 4.61
N ILE A 250 8.28 -12.87 3.45
CA ILE A 250 9.01 -12.83 2.18
C ILE A 250 10.14 -11.80 2.22
N LEU A 251 9.87 -10.60 2.75
CA LEU A 251 10.87 -9.53 2.86
C LEU A 251 12.04 -9.93 3.77
N LEU A 252 11.76 -10.47 4.96
CA LEU A 252 12.79 -10.91 5.91
C LEU A 252 13.64 -12.03 5.33
N LYS A 253 13.01 -13.03 4.69
CA LYS A 253 13.73 -14.08 3.97
C LYS A 253 14.62 -13.46 2.89
N LYS A 254 14.09 -12.57 2.07
CA LYS A 254 14.86 -11.91 1.00
C LYS A 254 16.07 -11.16 1.54
N LEU A 255 15.90 -10.36 2.59
CA LEU A 255 16.97 -9.59 3.21
C LEU A 255 18.03 -10.49 3.83
N ALA A 256 17.63 -11.53 4.58
CA ALA A 256 18.54 -12.47 5.21
C ALA A 256 19.38 -13.25 4.18
N HIS A 257 18.75 -13.79 3.13
CA HIS A 257 19.47 -14.52 2.07
C HIS A 257 20.41 -13.59 1.27
N ALA A 258 20.05 -12.33 1.11
CA ALA A 258 20.88 -11.32 0.47
C ALA A 258 21.95 -10.71 1.41
N GLN A 259 22.00 -11.13 2.68
CA GLN A 259 22.88 -10.56 3.72
C GLN A 259 22.75 -9.03 3.85
N LEU A 260 21.54 -8.50 3.62
CA LEU A 260 21.21 -7.10 3.81
C LEU A 260 20.77 -6.84 5.25
N THR A 261 20.76 -5.57 5.66
CA THR A 261 20.32 -5.17 7.00
C THR A 261 18.85 -5.55 7.22
N THR A 262 18.60 -6.37 8.24
CA THR A 262 17.27 -6.87 8.58
C THR A 262 16.59 -6.12 9.72
N TYR A 263 17.33 -5.32 10.50
CA TYR A 263 16.85 -4.67 11.71
C TYR A 263 15.57 -3.85 11.48
N ASP A 264 15.54 -2.94 10.51
CA ASP A 264 14.36 -2.10 10.25
C ASP A 264 13.12 -2.91 9.88
N ALA A 265 13.29 -3.95 9.04
CA ALA A 265 12.20 -4.83 8.65
C ALA A 265 11.72 -5.69 9.83
N GLN A 266 12.66 -6.15 10.65
CA GLN A 266 12.36 -6.93 11.85
C GLN A 266 11.62 -6.08 12.88
N ALA A 267 12.16 -4.93 13.29
CA ALA A 267 11.52 -4.00 14.21
C ALA A 267 10.12 -3.57 13.72
N SER A 268 9.98 -3.23 12.44
CA SER A 268 8.69 -2.93 11.82
C SER A 268 7.68 -4.08 11.89
N SER A 269 8.14 -5.33 11.80
CA SER A 269 7.29 -6.50 11.95
C SER A 269 6.87 -6.76 13.40
N VAL A 270 7.70 -6.37 14.38
CA VAL A 270 7.36 -6.38 15.81
C VAL A 270 6.29 -5.33 16.10
N GLU A 271 6.45 -4.11 15.59
CA GLU A 271 5.45 -3.04 15.68
C GLU A 271 4.09 -3.47 15.08
N LEU A 272 4.10 -4.20 13.95
CA LEU A 272 2.88 -4.78 13.39
C LEU A 272 2.19 -5.70 14.41
N ILE A 273 2.92 -6.65 15.00
CA ILE A 273 2.36 -7.60 15.96
C ILE A 273 1.82 -6.88 17.20
N GLU A 274 2.57 -5.92 17.73
CA GLU A 274 2.11 -5.09 18.85
C GLU A 274 0.80 -4.38 18.51
N MET A 275 0.71 -3.75 17.33
CA MET A 275 -0.51 -3.10 16.86
C MET A 275 -1.68 -4.10 16.79
N LEU A 276 -1.48 -5.28 16.19
CA LEU A 276 -2.52 -6.31 16.08
C LEU A 276 -3.02 -6.79 17.44
N LEU A 277 -2.10 -6.98 18.40
CA LEU A 277 -2.44 -7.36 19.77
C LEU A 277 -3.20 -6.23 20.49
N SER A 278 -2.80 -4.97 20.31
CA SER A 278 -3.51 -3.81 20.90
C SER A 278 -4.95 -3.68 20.38
N GLN A 279 -5.21 -4.08 19.14
CA GLN A 279 -6.55 -4.06 18.53
C GLN A 279 -7.46 -5.21 18.98
N TRP A 280 -6.95 -6.16 19.78
CA TRP A 280 -7.71 -7.32 20.25
C TRP A 280 -9.05 -6.94 20.91
N SER A 281 -9.04 -5.90 21.76
CA SER A 281 -10.26 -5.44 22.45
C SER A 281 -11.37 -4.98 21.50
N LEU A 282 -11.02 -4.50 20.30
CA LEU A 282 -11.99 -4.03 19.30
C LEU A 282 -12.65 -5.18 18.54
N HIS A 283 -11.96 -6.33 18.41
CA HIS A 283 -12.43 -7.48 17.63
C HIS A 283 -12.82 -8.69 18.49
N HIS A 284 -12.74 -8.60 19.82
CA HIS A 284 -13.07 -9.70 20.75
C HIS A 284 -14.49 -10.25 20.59
N GLN A 285 -15.42 -9.48 20.01
CA GLN A 285 -16.79 -9.91 19.73
C GLN A 285 -16.87 -11.02 18.66
N PHE A 286 -15.80 -11.26 17.92
CA PHE A 286 -15.75 -12.24 16.84
C PHE A 286 -14.92 -13.46 17.25
N MET A 287 -15.63 -14.56 17.48
CA MET A 287 -15.09 -15.88 17.80
C MET A 287 -13.91 -16.30 16.91
N GLY A 288 -12.80 -16.74 17.52
CA GLY A 288 -11.69 -17.42 16.84
C GLY A 288 -10.65 -16.50 16.21
N ILE A 289 -10.92 -15.20 16.08
CA ILE A 289 -9.97 -14.24 15.48
C ILE A 289 -8.68 -14.15 16.30
N ALA A 290 -8.78 -14.20 17.62
CA ALA A 290 -7.61 -14.15 18.49
C ALA A 290 -6.65 -15.32 18.21
N SER A 291 -7.19 -16.54 18.02
CA SER A 291 -6.35 -17.70 17.68
C SER A 291 -5.58 -17.53 16.37
N VAL A 292 -6.20 -16.89 15.36
CA VAL A 292 -5.55 -16.64 14.06
C VAL A 292 -4.45 -15.59 14.21
N ILE A 293 -4.72 -14.47 14.89
CA ILE A 293 -3.70 -13.42 15.13
C ILE A 293 -2.51 -13.99 15.89
N LEU A 294 -2.76 -14.77 16.95
CA LEU A 294 -1.71 -15.39 17.76
C LEU A 294 -0.91 -16.41 16.94
N GLY A 295 -1.58 -17.19 16.08
CA GLY A 295 -0.95 -18.10 15.14
C GLY A 295 -0.06 -17.41 14.12
N LEU A 296 -0.55 -16.32 13.50
CA LEU A 296 0.21 -15.51 12.55
C LEU A 296 1.40 -14.82 13.21
N SER A 297 1.22 -14.29 14.42
CA SER A 297 2.29 -13.67 15.22
C SER A 297 3.39 -14.68 15.52
N LYS A 298 3.00 -15.89 15.99
CA LYS A 298 3.95 -16.98 16.23
C LYS A 298 4.68 -17.38 14.95
N HIS A 299 3.98 -17.49 13.83
CA HIS A 299 4.60 -17.82 12.55
C HIS A 299 5.67 -16.79 12.16
N LEU A 300 5.36 -15.50 12.25
CA LEU A 300 6.27 -14.42 11.88
C LEU A 300 7.54 -14.42 12.74
N PHE A 301 7.40 -14.56 14.07
CA PHE A 301 8.57 -14.66 14.95
C PHE A 301 9.36 -15.94 14.76
N TRP A 302 8.69 -17.07 14.51
CA TRP A 302 9.36 -18.32 14.21
C TRP A 302 10.24 -18.19 12.96
N VAL A 303 9.74 -17.56 11.89
CA VAL A 303 10.55 -17.28 10.69
C VAL A 303 11.75 -16.40 11.03
N GLN A 304 11.61 -15.37 11.86
CA GLN A 304 12.74 -14.54 12.28
C GLN A 304 13.81 -15.36 13.02
N LYS A 305 13.40 -16.23 13.95
CA LYS A 305 14.30 -17.13 14.68
C LYS A 305 14.99 -18.12 13.74
N ASP A 306 14.25 -18.73 12.81
CA ASP A 306 14.76 -19.69 11.81
C ASP A 306 15.77 -19.05 10.85
N LEU A 307 15.58 -17.77 10.52
CA LEU A 307 16.55 -16.97 9.76
C LEU A 307 17.79 -16.57 10.58
N GLY A 308 17.88 -16.96 11.86
CA GLY A 308 18.99 -16.63 12.74
C GLY A 308 19.00 -15.18 13.23
N LEU A 309 17.86 -14.47 13.16
CA LEU A 309 17.78 -13.10 13.64
C LEU A 309 17.84 -13.04 15.18
N CYS A 310 18.28 -11.90 15.68
CA CYS A 310 18.38 -11.67 17.13
C CYS A 310 17.01 -11.36 17.74
N TYR A 311 16.87 -11.66 19.02
CA TYR A 311 15.74 -11.23 19.81
C TYR A 311 15.87 -9.72 20.03
N LEU A 312 14.90 -8.96 19.56
CA LEU A 312 14.91 -7.50 19.67
C LEU A 312 14.29 -7.04 20.99
N PRO A 313 14.81 -5.98 21.63
CA PRO A 313 14.20 -5.39 22.83
C PRO A 313 12.72 -4.99 22.63
N GLU A 314 12.34 -4.59 21.42
CA GLU A 314 10.97 -4.21 21.05
C GLU A 314 9.97 -5.37 21.26
N ILE A 315 10.43 -6.64 21.24
CA ILE A 315 9.58 -7.82 21.48
C ILE A 315 9.05 -7.86 22.92
N SER A 316 9.70 -7.19 23.87
CA SER A 316 9.22 -7.05 25.25
C SER A 316 7.84 -6.38 25.35
N VAL A 317 7.52 -5.46 24.44
CA VAL A 317 6.20 -4.81 24.41
C VAL A 317 5.12 -5.80 23.95
N VAL A 318 5.48 -6.70 23.03
CA VAL A 318 4.62 -7.80 22.58
C VAL A 318 4.37 -8.79 23.72
N LEU A 319 5.40 -9.16 24.49
CA LEU A 319 5.26 -10.01 25.68
C LEU A 319 4.27 -9.42 26.69
N SER A 320 4.42 -8.12 26.99
CA SER A 320 3.55 -7.41 27.92
C SER A 320 2.09 -7.38 27.44
N SER A 321 1.89 -7.09 26.15
CA SER A 321 0.56 -7.08 25.52
C SER A 321 -0.09 -8.47 25.53
N LEU A 322 0.71 -9.51 25.26
CA LEU A 322 0.25 -10.90 25.28
C LEU A 322 -0.15 -11.35 26.68
N SER A 323 0.62 -11.00 27.70
CA SER A 323 0.29 -11.25 29.12
C SER A 323 -1.07 -10.64 29.47
N PHE A 324 -1.32 -9.39 29.06
CA PHE A 324 -2.61 -8.74 29.27
C PHE A 324 -3.75 -9.49 28.56
N ILE A 325 -3.59 -9.78 27.27
CA ILE A 325 -4.62 -10.45 26.45
C ILE A 325 -4.97 -11.83 27.00
N LEU A 326 -3.96 -12.62 27.40
CA LEU A 326 -4.15 -13.97 27.96
C LEU A 326 -5.13 -13.99 29.15
N SER A 327 -5.14 -12.94 29.96
CA SER A 327 -6.05 -12.83 31.11
C SER A 327 -7.52 -12.63 30.70
N GLY A 328 -7.77 -12.15 29.47
CA GLY A 328 -9.09 -11.87 28.94
C GLY A 328 -9.60 -12.85 27.88
N LEU A 329 -8.83 -13.90 27.53
CA LEU A 329 -9.28 -14.91 26.57
C LEU A 329 -10.27 -15.88 27.22
N GLU A 330 -11.46 -15.99 26.64
CA GLU A 330 -12.53 -16.86 27.17
C GLU A 330 -12.44 -18.30 26.63
N PHE A 331 -11.81 -18.50 25.47
CA PHE A 331 -11.81 -19.79 24.78
C PHE A 331 -10.49 -20.55 24.94
N GLU A 332 -10.59 -21.85 25.24
CA GLU A 332 -9.43 -22.71 25.49
C GLU A 332 -8.43 -22.74 24.31
N HIS A 333 -8.92 -22.78 23.07
CA HIS A 333 -8.08 -22.82 21.87
C HIS A 333 -7.30 -21.51 21.67
N GLU A 334 -7.88 -20.37 22.07
CA GLU A 334 -7.22 -19.06 22.02
C GLU A 334 -6.19 -18.94 23.15
N GLN A 335 -6.56 -19.33 24.37
CA GLN A 335 -5.64 -19.40 25.52
C GLN A 335 -4.42 -20.27 25.17
N LEU A 336 -4.64 -21.43 24.56
CA LEU A 336 -3.58 -22.33 24.11
C LEU A 336 -2.69 -21.69 23.04
N ALA A 337 -3.26 -20.98 22.07
CA ALA A 337 -2.49 -20.28 21.05
C ALA A 337 -1.61 -19.18 21.68
N GLY A 338 -2.14 -18.46 22.66
CA GLY A 338 -1.42 -17.41 23.39
C GLY A 338 -0.28 -17.97 24.24
N LEU A 339 -0.53 -19.06 24.99
CA LEU A 339 0.51 -19.74 25.76
C LEU A 339 1.62 -20.27 24.86
N LYS A 340 1.27 -20.88 23.72
CA LYS A 340 2.26 -21.36 22.73
C LYS A 340 3.13 -20.26 22.14
N LEU A 341 2.61 -19.04 22.01
CA LEU A 341 3.37 -17.87 21.57
C LEU A 341 4.25 -17.36 22.72
N LEU A 342 3.69 -17.25 23.92
CA LEU A 342 4.39 -16.76 25.12
C LEU A 342 5.61 -17.62 25.45
N THR A 343 5.44 -18.94 25.55
CA THR A 343 6.53 -19.90 25.79
C THR A 343 7.63 -19.74 24.75
N PHE A 344 7.25 -19.70 23.46
CA PHE A 344 8.21 -19.56 22.37
C PHE A 344 9.05 -18.26 22.49
N LEU A 345 8.43 -17.14 22.85
CA LEU A 345 9.12 -15.86 22.99
C LEU A 345 10.08 -15.84 24.18
N ILE A 346 9.71 -16.44 25.31
CA ILE A 346 10.59 -16.54 26.49
C ILE A 346 11.79 -17.45 26.19
N GLU A 347 11.55 -18.63 25.59
CA GLU A 347 12.62 -19.54 25.16
C GLU A 347 13.60 -18.83 24.22
N TRP A 348 13.09 -18.13 23.20
CA TRP A 348 13.93 -17.43 22.24
C TRP A 348 14.73 -16.28 22.87
N LYS A 349 14.13 -15.52 23.79
CA LYS A 349 14.83 -14.47 24.56
C LYS A 349 16.01 -15.06 25.33
N HIS A 350 15.79 -16.16 26.04
CA HIS A 350 16.81 -16.79 26.85
C HIS A 350 17.96 -17.37 26.01
N GLU A 351 17.62 -18.09 24.92
CA GLU A 351 18.62 -18.55 23.95
C GLU A 351 19.46 -17.41 23.37
N ASN A 352 18.89 -16.21 23.24
CA ASN A 352 19.60 -15.04 22.75
C ASN A 352 20.58 -14.49 23.79
N VAL A 353 20.13 -14.29 25.03
CA VAL A 353 20.96 -13.82 26.15
C VAL A 353 22.17 -14.74 26.38
N LEU A 354 21.96 -16.06 26.29
CA LEU A 354 23.05 -17.05 26.38
C LEU A 354 24.09 -16.89 25.25
N LYS A 355 23.68 -16.44 24.06
CA LYS A 355 24.58 -16.22 22.91
C LYS A 355 25.31 -14.88 22.98
N THR A 356 24.70 -13.83 23.54
CA THR A 356 25.26 -12.47 23.57
C THR A 356 26.14 -12.19 24.80
N ASN A 357 26.15 -13.07 25.80
CA ASN A 357 26.98 -12.95 27.01
C ASN A 357 26.68 -11.65 27.80
N GLU A 358 25.51 -11.06 27.60
CA GLU A 358 25.05 -9.86 28.31
C GLU A 358 24.56 -10.23 29.71
N ALA A 359 24.90 -9.40 30.71
CA ALA A 359 24.56 -9.65 32.10
C ALA A 359 23.03 -9.69 32.31
N VAL A 360 22.57 -10.77 32.94
CA VAL A 360 21.16 -11.07 33.22
C VAL A 360 20.61 -10.07 34.24
N CYS A 361 19.90 -9.04 33.77
CA CYS A 361 19.18 -8.09 34.63
C CYS A 361 17.81 -7.70 34.04
N TYR A 362 17.02 -8.67 33.57
CA TYR A 362 15.70 -8.43 32.94
C TYR A 362 14.54 -9.22 33.55
N PHE A 363 14.53 -9.38 34.88
CA PHE A 363 13.50 -10.13 35.63
C PHE A 363 12.10 -9.48 35.67
N SER A 364 11.92 -8.23 35.21
CA SER A 364 10.68 -7.47 35.48
C SER A 364 9.47 -7.86 34.62
N GLU A 365 9.68 -8.28 33.37
CA GLU A 365 8.58 -8.51 32.42
C GLU A 365 8.05 -9.95 32.47
N GLU A 366 8.92 -10.90 32.80
CA GLU A 366 8.56 -12.32 32.96
C GLU A 366 7.60 -12.51 34.14
N ILE A 367 7.67 -11.66 35.18
CA ILE A 367 6.73 -11.66 36.30
C ILE A 367 5.29 -11.35 35.84
N LEU A 368 5.11 -10.42 34.90
CA LEU A 368 3.79 -10.12 34.33
C LEU A 368 3.22 -11.34 33.59
N CYS A 369 4.09 -12.07 32.90
CA CYS A 369 3.73 -13.29 32.20
C CYS A 369 3.30 -14.40 33.17
N VAL A 370 4.01 -14.56 34.28
CA VAL A 370 3.67 -15.54 35.34
C VAL A 370 2.30 -15.28 35.94
N LEU A 371 1.94 -14.02 36.24
CA LEU A 371 0.64 -13.68 36.83
C LEU A 371 -0.54 -14.07 35.91
N SER A 372 -0.41 -13.82 34.61
CA SER A 372 -1.44 -14.21 33.63
C SER A 372 -1.56 -15.73 33.50
N VAL A 373 -0.44 -16.45 33.58
CA VAL A 373 -0.44 -17.92 33.52
C VAL A 373 -1.03 -18.54 34.80
N ILE A 374 -0.78 -17.96 35.98
CA ILE A 374 -1.42 -18.38 37.25
C ILE A 374 -2.94 -18.28 37.14
N ASN A 375 -3.47 -17.19 36.59
CA ASN A 375 -4.91 -17.03 36.42
C ASN A 375 -5.51 -18.12 35.51
N LEU A 376 -4.73 -18.61 34.52
CA LEU A 376 -5.13 -19.72 33.65
C LEU A 376 -5.02 -21.10 34.32
N ALA A 377 -4.25 -21.24 35.41
CA ALA A 377 -4.09 -22.49 36.17
C ALA A 377 -5.38 -22.96 36.85
N ILE A 378 -6.35 -22.06 36.99
CA ILE A 378 -7.69 -22.35 37.53
C ILE A 378 -8.61 -22.92 36.42
N SER A 379 -8.14 -22.98 35.17
CA SER A 379 -8.90 -23.51 34.03
C SER A 379 -9.20 -25.01 34.20
N PRO A 380 -10.44 -25.45 33.92
CA PRO A 380 -10.80 -26.88 33.95
C PRO A 380 -10.18 -27.69 32.81
N SER A 381 -9.50 -27.04 31.84
CA SER A 381 -8.97 -27.68 30.64
C SER A 381 -7.64 -28.41 30.88
N LYS A 382 -7.60 -29.71 30.53
CA LYS A 382 -6.37 -30.52 30.62
C LYS A 382 -5.25 -30.05 29.69
N SER A 383 -5.59 -29.51 28.51
CA SER A 383 -4.61 -29.04 27.53
C SER A 383 -3.98 -27.73 27.98
N VAL A 384 -4.78 -26.78 28.49
CA VAL A 384 -4.30 -25.53 29.08
C VAL A 384 -3.41 -25.82 30.30
N ASN A 385 -3.84 -26.74 31.17
CA ASN A 385 -3.06 -27.14 32.35
C ASN A 385 -1.71 -27.81 31.99
N HIS A 386 -1.66 -28.61 30.93
CA HIS A 386 -0.40 -29.20 30.46
C HIS A 386 0.60 -28.15 29.97
N TRP A 387 0.15 -27.18 29.17
CA TRP A 387 1.01 -26.09 28.69
C TRP A 387 1.41 -25.11 29.80
N HIS A 388 0.52 -24.87 30.77
CA HIS A 388 0.84 -24.19 32.02
C HIS A 388 1.99 -24.89 32.77
N LEU A 389 1.91 -26.22 32.92
CA LEU A 389 2.96 -27.01 33.58
C LEU A 389 4.30 -26.94 32.83
N MET A 390 4.29 -26.98 31.49
CA MET A 390 5.50 -26.76 30.69
C MET A 390 6.07 -25.36 30.90
N PHE A 391 5.23 -24.31 30.82
CA PHE A 391 5.65 -22.93 31.06
C PHE A 391 6.30 -22.76 32.44
N TYR A 392 5.74 -23.39 33.48
CA TYR A 392 6.31 -23.40 34.82
C TYR A 392 7.62 -24.18 34.92
N GLN A 393 7.78 -25.28 34.19
CA GLN A 393 9.05 -26.01 34.13
C GLN A 393 10.11 -25.18 33.43
N ASP A 394 9.76 -24.53 32.32
CA ASP A 394 10.67 -23.64 31.60
C ASP A 394 11.08 -22.45 32.49
N LEU A 395 10.13 -21.85 33.22
CA LEU A 395 10.42 -20.81 34.22
C LEU A 395 11.19 -21.31 35.44
N ALA A 396 10.93 -22.53 35.92
CA ALA A 396 11.67 -23.09 37.05
C ALA A 396 13.11 -23.46 36.68
N CYS A 397 13.38 -23.76 35.41
CA CYS A 397 14.74 -23.88 34.86
C CYS A 397 15.43 -22.51 34.68
N LEU A 398 14.69 -21.41 34.75
CA LEU A 398 15.21 -20.03 34.67
C LEU A 398 15.60 -19.44 36.05
N PHE A 399 15.19 -20.08 37.16
CA PHE A 399 15.60 -19.77 38.54
C PHE A 399 16.64 -20.76 39.05
#